data_AF-R5LKY9-F1
#
_entry.id   AF-R5LKY9-F1
#
_cell.length_a   1.000
_cell.length_b   1.000
_cell.length_c   1.000
_cell.angle_alpha   90.00
_cell.angle_beta   90.00
_cell.angle_gamma   90.00
#
_symmetry.space_group_name_H-M   'P 1'
#
loop_
_entity.id
_entity.type
_entity.pdbx_description
1 polymer ?
#
loop_
_entity_poly.entity_id
_entity_poly.type
_entity_poly.pdbx_seq_one_letter_code
_entity_poly.pdbx_strand_id
1 'polypeptide(L)'
;MKKVKKRIKISKFEKLLYALAITLLVLSPVSIVFSKATLSKMNFEVEKKKNDIEEQQKTNEGLAMTINELASLTKIQQVAEEQGLSYNNDNIKTVPDEK
;
A
#
# COMPACT_ATOMS: atom_id res chain seq x y z
N MET A 1 -64.27 -42.30 -20.94
CA MET A 1 -63.40 -42.26 -19.74
C MET A 1 -62.68 -40.90 -19.70
N LYS A 2 -63.05 -39.99 -18.79
CA LYS A 2 -62.45 -38.64 -18.70
C LYS A 2 -61.13 -38.70 -17.93
N LYS A 3 -60.01 -38.38 -18.58
CA LYS A 3 -58.68 -38.30 -17.97
C LYS A 3 -58.64 -37.10 -17.00
N VAL A 4 -58.66 -37.36 -15.70
CA VAL A 4 -58.53 -36.34 -14.66
C VAL A 4 -57.09 -35.84 -14.67
N LYS A 5 -56.85 -34.63 -15.21
CA LYS A 5 -55.57 -33.93 -15.08
C LYS A 5 -55.34 -33.61 -13.60
N LYS A 6 -54.44 -34.34 -12.96
CA LYS A 6 -53.97 -34.09 -11.58
C LYS A 6 -53.38 -32.68 -11.53
N ARG A 7 -54.13 -31.70 -11.00
CA ARG A 7 -53.58 -30.37 -10.75
C ARG A 7 -52.61 -30.49 -9.58
N ILE A 8 -51.32 -30.35 -9.86
CA ILE A 8 -50.29 -30.24 -8.82
C ILE A 8 -50.60 -28.94 -8.07
N LYS A 9 -51.13 -29.04 -6.86
CA LYS A 9 -51.38 -27.89 -5.98
C LYS A 9 -50.05 -27.54 -5.33
N ILE A 10 -49.31 -26.64 -5.96
CA ILE A 10 -48.12 -26.03 -5.36
C ILE A 10 -48.58 -25.28 -4.11
N SER A 11 -47.99 -25.62 -2.95
CA SER A 11 -48.30 -24.95 -1.68
C SER A 11 -47.80 -23.50 -1.72
N LYS A 12 -48.47 -22.58 -1.01
CA LYS A 12 -48.03 -21.16 -0.93
C LYS A 12 -46.58 -21.04 -0.44
N PHE A 13 -46.14 -21.97 0.40
CA PHE A 13 -44.78 -22.07 0.91
C PHE A 13 -43.76 -22.47 -0.16
N GLU A 14 -44.09 -23.45 -1.01
CA GLU A 14 -43.20 -23.86 -2.11
C GLU A 14 -42.98 -22.70 -3.10
N LYS A 15 -44.03 -21.93 -3.39
CA LYS A 15 -43.91 -20.74 -4.25
C LYS A 15 -42.97 -19.68 -3.67
N LEU A 16 -42.97 -19.51 -2.35
CA LEU A 16 -42.08 -18.60 -1.64
C LEU A 16 -40.63 -19.09 -1.66
N LEU A 17 -40.39 -20.39 -1.45
CA LEU A 17 -39.06 -20.99 -1.56
C LEU A 17 -38.47 -20.85 -2.97
N TYR A 18 -39.26 -21.07 -4.02
CA TYR A 18 -38.81 -20.87 -5.40
C TYR A 18 -38.50 -19.41 -5.70
N ALA A 19 -39.33 -18.48 -5.22
CA ALA A 19 -39.05 -17.04 -5.38
C ALA A 19 -37.74 -16.65 -4.68
N LEU A 20 -37.53 -17.11 -3.45
CA LEU A 20 -36.33 -16.83 -2.67
C LEU A 20 -35.08 -17.46 -3.29
N ALA A 21 -35.19 -18.67 -3.83
CA ALA A 21 -34.12 -19.34 -4.55
C ALA A 21 -33.71 -18.55 -5.81
N ILE A 22 -34.67 -18.07 -6.60
CA ILE A 22 -34.39 -17.25 -7.79
C ILE A 22 -33.76 -15.92 -7.37
N THR A 23 -34.26 -15.27 -6.33
CA THR A 23 -33.69 -14.03 -5.80
C THR A 23 -32.24 -14.22 -5.36
N LEU A 24 -31.92 -15.28 -4.61
CA LEU A 24 -30.55 -15.58 -4.21
C LEU A 24 -29.65 -15.90 -5.41
N LEU A 25 -30.16 -16.64 -6.39
CA LEU A 25 -29.42 -16.98 -7.61
C LEU A 25 -29.00 -15.73 -8.38
N VAL A 26 -29.84 -14.70 -8.43
CA VAL A 26 -29.53 -13.42 -9.09
C VAL A 26 -28.64 -12.51 -8.21
N LEU A 27 -28.84 -12.49 -6.89
CA LEU A 27 -28.05 -11.64 -5.97
C LEU A 27 -26.62 -12.15 -5.74
N SER A 28 -26.41 -13.46 -5.83
CA SER A 28 -25.11 -14.10 -5.59
C SER A 28 -24.01 -13.58 -6.52
N PRO A 29 -24.16 -13.53 -7.87
CA PRO A 29 -23.12 -13.01 -8.75
C PRO A 29 -22.83 -11.52 -8.49
N VAL A 30 -23.85 -10.71 -8.21
CA VAL A 30 -23.69 -9.28 -7.90
C VAL A 30 -22.82 -9.09 -6.66
N SER A 31 -23.08 -9.86 -5.61
CA SER A 31 -22.33 -9.80 -4.36
C SER A 31 -20.87 -10.26 -4.54
N ILE A 32 -20.64 -11.28 -5.37
CA ILE A 32 -19.29 -11.78 -5.67
C ILE A 32 -18.48 -10.74 -6.44
N VAL A 33 -19.07 -10.12 -7.47
CA VAL A 33 -18.40 -9.08 -8.27
C VAL A 33 -18.07 -7.87 -7.39
N PHE A 34 -19.02 -7.43 -6.57
CA PHE A 34 -18.78 -6.31 -5.64
C PHE A 34 -17.67 -6.65 -4.66
N SER A 35 -17.71 -7.82 -4.03
CA SER A 35 -16.66 -8.27 -3.09
C SER A 35 -15.28 -8.36 -3.76
N LYS A 36 -15.20 -8.89 -4.98
CA LYS A 36 -13.94 -8.94 -5.75
C LYS A 36 -13.43 -7.54 -6.10
N ALA A 37 -14.32 -6.62 -6.48
CA ALA A 37 -13.96 -5.24 -6.77
C ALA A 37 -13.46 -4.51 -5.52
N THR A 38 -14.15 -4.67 -4.38
CA THR A 38 -13.72 -4.10 -3.09
C THR A 38 -12.39 -4.69 -2.65
N LEU A 39 -12.18 -6.00 -2.80
CA LEU A 39 -10.92 -6.66 -2.48
C LEU A 39 -9.77 -6.13 -3.34
N SER A 40 -10.00 -5.97 -4.65
CA SER A 40 -8.99 -5.39 -5.54
C SER A 40 -8.67 -3.94 -5.19
N LYS A 41 -9.68 -3.14 -4.82
CA LYS A 41 -9.48 -1.76 -4.36
C LYS A 41 -8.69 -1.73 -3.05
N MET A 42 -9.01 -2.61 -2.10
CA MET A 42 -8.27 -2.72 -0.84
C MET A 42 -6.81 -3.11 -1.08
N ASN A 43 -6.55 -4.10 -1.94
CA ASN A 43 -5.18 -4.49 -2.29
C ASN A 43 -4.41 -3.31 -2.90
N PHE A 44 -5.04 -2.55 -3.78
CA PHE A 44 -4.42 -1.36 -4.37
C PHE A 44 -4.13 -0.27 -3.32
N GLU A 45 -5.07 -0.02 -2.40
CA GLU A 45 -4.88 0.98 -1.35
C GLU A 45 -3.77 0.56 -0.37
N VAL A 46 -3.68 -0.72 -0.03
CA VAL A 46 -2.60 -1.28 0.79
C VAL A 46 -1.26 -1.11 0.08
N GLU A 47 -1.17 -1.47 -1.20
CA GLU A 47 0.08 -1.32 -1.97
C GLU A 47 0.49 0.14 -2.07
N LYS A 48 -0.46 1.04 -2.31
CA LYS A 48 -0.19 2.48 -2.35
C LYS A 48 0.36 2.98 -1.01
N LYS A 49 -0.29 2.64 0.11
CA LYS A 49 0.19 3.03 1.44
C LYS A 49 1.56 2.46 1.76
N LYS A 50 1.85 1.25 1.30
CA LYS A 50 3.17 0.63 1.46
C LYS A 50 4.25 1.42 0.72
N ASN A 51 3.99 1.83 -0.53
CA ASN A 51 4.91 2.68 -1.28
C ASN A 51 5.11 4.05 -0.61
N ASP A 52 4.04 4.67 -0.12
CA ASP A 52 4.13 5.95 0.60
C ASP A 52 5.01 5.80 1.87
N ILE A 53 4.88 4.68 2.59
CA ILE A 53 5.73 4.38 3.77
C ILE A 53 7.19 4.17 3.35
N GLU A 54 7.45 3.44 2.26
CA GLU A 54 8.80 3.18 1.76
C GLU A 54 9.50 4.48 1.33
N GLU A 55 8.80 5.38 0.66
CA GLU A 55 9.32 6.71 0.29
C GLU A 55 9.64 7.56 1.54
N GLN A 56 8.77 7.52 2.55
CA GLN A 56 9.01 8.20 3.81
C GLN A 56 10.20 7.60 4.57
N GLN A 57 10.35 6.28 4.57
CA GLN A 57 11.49 5.60 5.18
C GLN A 57 12.80 6.02 4.51
N LYS A 58 12.85 6.02 3.17
CA LYS A 58 14.02 6.47 2.43
C LYS A 58 14.38 7.92 2.72
N THR A 59 13.38 8.80 2.84
CA THR A 59 13.58 10.19 3.24
C THR A 59 14.17 10.28 4.65
N ASN A 60 13.63 9.52 5.60
CA ASN A 60 14.12 9.48 6.97
C ASN A 60 15.55 8.95 7.06
N GLU A 61 15.88 7.91 6.29
CA GLU A 61 17.24 7.37 6.17
C GLU A 61 18.21 8.40 5.60
N GLY A 62 17.80 9.14 4.56
CA GLY A 62 18.59 10.24 3.99
C GLY A 62 18.85 11.35 5.01
N LEU A 63 17.83 11.78 5.75
CA LEU A 63 17.98 12.76 6.81
C LEU A 63 18.92 12.27 7.92
N ALA A 64 18.81 11.01 8.32
CA ALA A 64 19.71 10.40 9.30
C ALA A 64 21.16 10.34 8.82
N MET A 65 21.37 10.05 7.53
CA MET A 65 22.70 10.09 6.90
C MET A 65 23.30 11.49 6.96
N THR A 66 22.55 12.52 6.57
CA THR A 66 23.01 13.93 6.65
C THR A 66 23.36 14.33 8.09
N ILE A 67 22.57 13.91 9.08
CA ILE A 67 22.90 14.16 10.50
C ILE A 67 24.24 13.52 10.89
N ASN A 68 24.49 12.28 10.47
CA ASN A 68 25.75 11.60 10.75
C ASN A 68 26.94 12.27 10.07
N GLU A 69 26.78 12.71 8.82
CA GLU A 69 27.80 13.48 8.10
C GLU A 69 28.11 14.80 8.83
N LEU A 70 27.10 15.55 9.23
CA LEU A 70 27.26 16.79 10.00
C LEU A 70 27.99 16.55 11.33
N ALA A 71 27.58 15.53 12.10
CA ALA A 71 28.23 15.18 13.35
C ALA A 71 29.69 14.76 13.15
N SER A 72 29.98 14.01 12.08
CA SER A 72 31.34 13.64 11.69
C SER A 72 32.17 14.88 11.33
N LEU A 73 31.62 15.82 10.54
CA LEU A 73 32.28 17.07 10.20
C LEU A 73 32.61 17.93 11.43
N THR A 74 31.66 18.08 12.35
CA THR A 74 31.90 18.78 13.63
C THR A 74 33.02 18.11 14.43
N LYS A 75 33.04 16.78 14.47
CA LYS A 75 34.08 16.02 15.15
C LYS A 75 35.46 16.21 14.50
N ILE A 76 35.53 16.23 13.16
CA ILE A 76 36.77 16.53 12.42
C ILE A 76 37.28 17.93 12.75
N GLN A 77 36.39 18.92 12.78
CA GLN A 77 36.74 20.31 13.14
C GLN A 77 37.29 20.38 14.57
N GLN A 78 36.61 19.75 15.53
CA GLN A 78 37.06 19.74 16.92
C GLN A 78 38.46 19.12 17.08
N VAL A 79 38.71 17.96 16.46
CA VAL A 79 40.03 17.31 16.53
C VAL A 79 41.10 18.16 15.85
N ALA A 80 40.78 18.83 14.73
CA ALA A 80 41.72 19.73 14.06
C ALA A 80 42.10 20.90 14.99
N GLU A 81 41.14 21.53 15.65
CA GLU A 81 41.37 22.61 16.62
C GLU A 81 42.20 22.15 17.81
N GLU A 82 41.92 20.96 18.37
CA GLU A 82 42.71 20.36 19.46
C GLU A 82 44.17 20.11 19.07
N GLN A 83 44.44 19.83 17.79
CA GLN A 83 45.80 19.68 17.24
C GLN A 83 46.43 21.01 16.82
N GLY A 84 45.77 22.15 17.09
CA GLY A 84 46.24 23.48 16.72
C GLY A 84 46.11 23.81 15.22
N LEU A 85 45.35 23.00 14.47
CA LEU A 85 45.05 23.24 13.06
C LEU A 85 43.83 24.17 12.95
N SER A 86 43.87 25.09 11.99
CA SER A 86 42.76 26.00 11.70
C SER A 86 42.27 25.83 10.27
N TYR A 87 40.98 26.04 10.06
CA TYR A 87 40.36 25.97 8.75
C TYR A 87 40.80 27.17 7.90
N ASN A 88 41.47 26.92 6.77
CA ASN A 88 41.91 27.96 5.83
C ASN A 88 41.23 27.77 4.46
N ASN A 89 40.30 28.67 4.13
CA ASN A 89 39.54 28.66 2.87
C ASN A 89 40.38 29.04 1.63
N ASP A 90 41.45 29.81 1.81
CA ASP A 90 42.20 30.40 0.68
C ASP A 90 43.06 29.38 -0.08
N ASN A 91 43.28 28.18 0.48
CA ASN A 91 44.13 27.13 -0.09
C ASN A 91 43.36 25.90 -0.61
N ILE A 92 42.05 25.99 -0.83
CA ILE A 92 41.27 24.87 -1.37
C ILE A 92 41.62 24.65 -2.85
N LYS A 93 42.17 23.47 -3.17
CA LYS A 93 42.34 23.00 -4.56
C LYS A 93 41.32 21.90 -4.85
N THR A 94 40.39 22.16 -5.76
CA THR A 94 39.50 21.13 -6.29
C THR A 94 40.27 20.22 -7.23
N VAL A 95 40.39 18.94 -6.87
CA VAL A 95 40.97 17.91 -7.75
C VAL A 95 39.82 17.37 -8.63
N PRO A 96 39.89 17.52 -9.96
CA PRO A 96 38.91 16.89 -10.84
C PRO A 96 39.12 15.37 -10.83
N ASP A 97 38.05 14.59 -10.70
CA ASP A 97 38.09 13.14 -10.83
C ASP A 97 38.58 12.78 -12.24
N GLU A 98 39.80 12.24 -12.35
CA GLU A 98 40.30 11.63 -13.57
C GLU A 98 39.51 10.34 -13.85
N LYS A 99 38.94 10.27 -15.06
CA LYS A 99 38.13 9.14 -15.55
C LYS A 99 38.91 7.85 -15.70
#